data_AF-A0A813KGB4-F1
#
_entry.id   AF-A0A813KGB4-F1
#
_cell.length_a   1.000
_cell.length_b   1.000
_cell.length_c   1.000
_cell.angle_alpha   90.00
_cell.angle_beta   90.00
_cell.angle_gamma   90.00
#
_symmetry.space_group_name_H-M   'P 1'
#
loop_
_entity.id
_entity.type
_entity.pdbx_description
1 polymer ?
#
loop_
_entity_poly.entity_id
_entity_poly.type
_entity_poly.pdbx_seq_one_letter_code
_entity_poly.pdbx_strand_id
1 'polypeptide(L)'
;MAAPATAPAMQGAIPFTVTVSKLSGESEDFEGLVADMQMFEFRGRVAKKFEVANFEMLLALGEQTFVPSDDGSSLSELGIGEGSTLVICVMSWVRDLVGSWEPAREDRSEWMAGLKIAEDGTFVCKSGCITDGVLRVLSVSQRQINLKRTCVDPNDHVFLVDEQGGVMKGRCTQSGQTYTLTKQP
;
A
#
# COMPACT_ATOMS: atom_id res chain seq x y z
N MET A 1 -18.18 -48.87 -22.05
CA MET A 1 -18.45 -47.68 -21.22
C MET A 1 -17.18 -47.38 -20.46
N ALA A 2 -16.46 -46.32 -20.82
CA ALA A 2 -15.25 -45.90 -20.11
C ALA A 2 -15.67 -45.17 -18.82
N ALA A 3 -15.07 -45.53 -17.69
CA ALA A 3 -15.26 -44.82 -16.43
C ALA A 3 -14.79 -43.36 -16.59
N PRO A 4 -15.48 -42.37 -15.99
CA PRO A 4 -15.04 -40.99 -16.06
C PRO A 4 -13.71 -40.86 -15.31
N ALA A 5 -12.75 -40.19 -15.93
CA ALA A 5 -11.50 -39.83 -15.29
C ALA A 5 -11.81 -38.97 -14.06
N THR A 6 -11.45 -39.48 -12.87
CA THR A 6 -11.41 -38.71 -11.63
C THR A 6 -10.55 -37.48 -11.87
N ALA A 7 -11.13 -36.29 -11.71
CA ALA A 7 -10.40 -35.04 -11.66
C ALA A 7 -9.26 -35.17 -10.64
N PRO A 8 -8.04 -34.67 -10.94
CA PRO A 8 -6.96 -34.69 -9.97
C PRO A 8 -7.44 -33.93 -8.72
N ALA A 9 -7.36 -34.60 -7.57
CA ALA A 9 -7.58 -33.96 -6.28
C ALA A 9 -6.66 -32.74 -6.22
N MET A 10 -7.23 -31.54 -6.04
CA MET A 10 -6.42 -30.38 -5.72
C MET A 10 -5.65 -30.71 -4.44
N GLN A 11 -4.34 -30.91 -4.57
CA GLN A 11 -3.44 -31.03 -3.42
C GLN A 11 -3.60 -29.74 -2.63
N GLY A 12 -4.25 -29.83 -1.45
CA GLY A 12 -4.42 -28.70 -0.57
C GLY A 12 -3.05 -28.09 -0.28
N ALA A 13 -2.92 -26.79 -0.50
CA ALA A 13 -1.69 -26.07 -0.22
C ALA A 13 -1.23 -26.36 1.21
N ILE A 14 0.02 -26.80 1.38
CA ILE A 14 0.59 -27.11 2.69
C ILE A 14 0.68 -25.78 3.45
N PRO A 15 -0.01 -25.62 4.59
CA PRO A 15 0.08 -24.40 5.35
C PRO A 15 1.47 -24.23 5.95
N PHE A 16 1.92 -22.98 6.04
CA PHE A 16 3.23 -22.62 6.58
C PHE A 16 3.14 -21.45 7.54
N THR A 17 4.23 -21.22 8.27
CA THR A 17 4.37 -20.16 9.27
C THR A 17 5.46 -19.18 8.87
N VAL A 18 5.19 -17.91 9.14
CA VAL A 18 6.11 -16.79 8.92
C VAL A 18 6.18 -15.95 10.18
N THR A 19 7.38 -15.52 10.56
CA THR A 19 7.57 -14.55 11.64
C THR A 19 7.60 -13.14 11.06
N VAL A 20 6.86 -12.22 11.65
CA VAL A 20 6.93 -10.78 11.31
C VAL A 20 7.39 -10.03 12.55
N SER A 21 8.34 -9.12 12.40
CA SER A 21 8.95 -8.38 13.50
C SER A 21 8.96 -6.89 13.27
N LYS A 22 8.69 -6.10 14.32
CA LYS A 22 8.94 -4.67 14.35
C LYS A 22 10.42 -4.42 14.64
N LEU A 23 10.94 -3.29 14.16
CA LEU A 23 12.29 -2.81 14.53
C LEU A 23 12.44 -2.56 16.04
N SER A 24 11.34 -2.40 16.78
CA SER A 24 11.33 -2.30 18.24
C SER A 24 11.61 -3.62 18.96
N GLY A 25 11.65 -4.75 18.23
CA GLY A 25 11.92 -6.09 18.77
C GLY A 25 10.68 -6.93 19.07
N GLU A 26 9.47 -6.37 18.92
CA GLU A 26 8.22 -7.14 18.99
C GLU A 26 8.09 -8.04 17.75
N SER A 27 7.74 -9.31 17.94
CA SER A 27 7.57 -10.27 16.84
C SER A 27 6.35 -11.16 17.05
N GLU A 28 5.69 -11.52 15.96
CA GLU A 28 4.51 -12.37 15.94
C GLU A 28 4.63 -13.40 14.82
N ASP A 29 4.19 -14.62 15.11
CA ASP A 29 4.11 -15.69 14.13
C ASP A 29 2.73 -15.69 13.46
N PHE A 30 2.74 -15.83 12.15
CA PHE A 30 1.57 -15.91 11.29
C PHE A 30 1.48 -17.33 10.73
N GLU A 31 0.67 -18.15 11.39
CA GLU A 31 0.42 -19.54 11.02
C GLU A 31 -0.72 -19.67 9.99
N GLY A 32 -0.79 -20.83 9.32
CA GLY A 32 -1.88 -21.16 8.42
C GLY A 32 -1.85 -20.38 7.10
N LEU A 33 -0.68 -19.85 6.72
CA LEU A 33 -0.48 -19.20 5.44
C LEU A 33 -0.37 -20.25 4.34
N VAL A 34 -0.82 -19.92 3.13
CA VAL A 34 -0.75 -20.81 1.96
C VAL A 34 -0.01 -20.11 0.84
N ALA A 35 0.68 -20.88 -0.01
CA ALA A 35 1.63 -20.35 -1.00
C ALA A 35 0.98 -19.42 -2.04
N ASP A 36 -0.30 -19.65 -2.32
CA ASP A 36 -1.15 -18.90 -3.25
C ASP A 36 -1.88 -17.71 -2.59
N MET A 37 -1.74 -17.52 -1.27
CA MET A 37 -2.26 -16.35 -0.57
C MET A 37 -1.70 -15.08 -1.22
N GLN A 38 -2.57 -14.12 -1.47
CA GLN A 38 -2.19 -12.85 -2.07
C GLN A 38 -1.49 -11.96 -1.03
N MET A 39 -0.48 -11.22 -1.47
CA MET A 39 0.26 -10.31 -0.60
C MET A 39 -0.66 -9.27 0.07
N PHE A 40 -1.69 -8.79 -0.62
CA PHE A 40 -2.70 -7.90 -0.05
C PHE A 40 -3.39 -8.50 1.20
N GLU A 41 -3.76 -9.79 1.13
CA GLU A 41 -4.42 -10.48 2.24
C GLU A 41 -3.47 -10.63 3.43
N PHE A 42 -2.24 -11.09 3.17
CA PHE A 42 -1.23 -11.25 4.20
C PHE A 42 -0.90 -9.92 4.88
N ARG A 43 -0.69 -8.85 4.10
CA ARG A 43 -0.49 -7.49 4.59
C ARG A 43 -1.65 -7.04 5.49
N GLY A 44 -2.90 -7.33 5.11
CA GLY A 44 -4.07 -7.05 5.93
C GLY A 44 -4.08 -7.79 7.27
N ARG A 45 -3.64 -9.06 7.31
CA ARG A 45 -3.49 -9.83 8.55
C ARG A 45 -2.44 -9.22 9.46
N VAL A 46 -1.28 -8.85 8.91
CA VAL A 46 -0.19 -8.21 9.65
C VAL A 46 -0.64 -6.86 10.22
N ALA A 47 -1.25 -6.00 9.41
CA ALA A 47 -1.76 -4.70 9.82
C ALA A 47 -2.73 -4.82 11.01
N LYS A 48 -3.67 -5.77 10.92
CA LYS A 48 -4.63 -6.05 12.00
C LYS A 48 -3.95 -6.53 13.28
N LYS A 49 -2.99 -7.46 13.16
CA LYS A 49 -2.32 -8.08 14.31
C LYS A 49 -1.44 -7.09 15.07
N PHE A 50 -0.76 -6.19 14.37
CA PHE A 50 0.13 -5.18 14.98
C PHE A 50 -0.56 -3.84 15.28
N GLU A 51 -1.86 -3.72 14.99
CA GLU A 51 -2.65 -2.49 15.13
C GLU A 51 -2.05 -1.29 14.37
N VAL A 52 -1.51 -1.55 13.18
CA VAL A 52 -0.94 -0.52 12.28
C VAL A 52 -1.84 -0.36 11.07
N ALA A 53 -2.04 0.88 10.64
CA ALA A 53 -2.81 1.13 9.43
C ALA A 53 -2.04 0.67 8.18
N ASN A 54 -2.74 -0.01 7.27
CA ASN A 54 -2.11 -0.65 6.11
C ASN A 54 -1.33 0.35 5.23
N PHE A 55 -1.83 1.57 5.09
CA PHE A 55 -1.18 2.61 4.27
C PHE A 55 0.10 3.18 4.89
N GLU A 56 0.34 2.96 6.19
CA GLU A 56 1.51 3.43 6.92
C GLU A 56 2.64 2.40 6.99
N MET A 57 2.40 1.17 6.50
CA MET A 57 3.34 0.07 6.65
C MET A 57 3.82 -0.50 5.33
N LEU A 58 5.09 -0.88 5.31
CA LEU A 58 5.66 -1.80 4.33
C LEU A 58 6.17 -3.05 5.04
N LEU A 59 6.21 -4.14 4.29
CA LEU A 59 6.82 -5.38 4.70
C LEU A 59 8.15 -5.56 3.95
N ALA A 60 9.16 -6.07 4.62
CA ALA A 60 10.46 -6.36 4.02
C ALA A 60 10.91 -7.79 4.35
N LEU A 61 11.52 -8.45 3.37
CA LEU A 61 12.18 -9.75 3.51
C LEU A 61 13.64 -9.59 3.04
N GLY A 62 14.57 -9.57 3.99
CA GLY A 62 15.97 -9.22 3.70
C GLY A 62 16.09 -7.81 3.12
N GLU A 63 16.63 -7.70 1.91
CA GLU A 63 16.77 -6.42 1.19
C GLU A 63 15.53 -6.05 0.35
N GLN A 64 14.60 -6.98 0.16
CA GLN A 64 13.40 -6.75 -0.63
C GLN A 64 12.32 -6.08 0.20
N THR A 65 11.75 -4.99 -0.29
CA THR A 65 10.57 -4.33 0.30
C THR A 65 9.37 -4.54 -0.60
N PHE A 66 8.23 -4.93 -0.03
CA PHE A 66 7.01 -5.21 -0.77
C PHE A 66 6.13 -3.97 -0.86
N VAL A 67 5.99 -3.47 -2.07
CA VAL A 67 5.25 -2.26 -2.43
C VAL A 67 3.82 -2.61 -2.88
N PRO A 68 2.92 -1.63 -3.00
CA PRO A 68 1.54 -1.87 -3.42
C PRO A 68 1.35 -2.59 -4.75
N SER A 69 2.31 -2.55 -5.68
CA SER A 69 2.22 -3.30 -6.94
C SER A 69 2.34 -4.81 -6.74
N ASP A 70 2.92 -5.25 -5.61
CA ASP A 70 3.10 -6.66 -5.27
C ASP A 70 1.84 -7.27 -4.65
N ASP A 71 0.83 -6.45 -4.33
CA ASP A 71 -0.40 -6.87 -3.64
C ASP A 71 -1.19 -7.96 -4.38
N GLY A 72 -1.04 -8.03 -5.72
CA GLY A 72 -1.64 -9.04 -6.59
C GLY A 72 -0.77 -10.27 -6.87
N SER A 73 0.43 -10.33 -6.29
CA SER A 73 1.30 -11.50 -6.35
C SER A 73 1.01 -12.43 -5.17
N SER A 74 1.21 -13.72 -5.39
CA SER A 74 1.15 -14.72 -4.33
C SER A 74 2.39 -14.65 -3.43
N LEU A 75 2.28 -15.12 -2.18
CA LEU A 75 3.40 -15.19 -1.25
C LEU A 75 4.58 -15.98 -1.83
N SER A 76 4.31 -17.09 -2.52
CA SER A 76 5.36 -17.92 -3.13
C SER A 76 6.11 -17.24 -4.28
N GLU A 77 5.42 -16.48 -5.13
CA GLU A 77 6.05 -15.66 -6.18
C GLU A 77 6.97 -14.58 -5.60
N LEU A 78 6.63 -14.10 -4.40
CA LEU A 78 7.41 -13.11 -3.65
C LEU A 78 8.52 -13.73 -2.78
N GLY A 79 8.70 -15.05 -2.83
CA GLY A 79 9.71 -15.76 -2.03
C GLY A 79 9.37 -15.86 -0.54
N ILE A 80 8.12 -15.58 -0.14
CA ILE A 80 7.64 -15.71 1.23
C ILE A 80 7.13 -17.15 1.43
N GLY A 81 7.80 -17.89 2.29
CA GLY A 81 7.47 -19.29 2.63
C GLY A 81 7.78 -19.65 4.08
N GLU A 82 7.70 -20.94 4.40
CA GLU A 82 7.99 -21.48 5.74
C GLU A 82 9.30 -20.93 6.33
N GLY A 83 9.22 -20.44 7.57
CA GLY A 83 10.38 -19.92 8.31
C GLY A 83 10.89 -18.57 7.81
N SER A 84 10.21 -17.92 6.86
CA SER A 84 10.56 -16.55 6.46
C SER A 84 10.41 -15.61 7.66
N THR A 85 11.35 -14.66 7.79
CA THR A 85 11.27 -13.60 8.78
C THR A 85 11.16 -12.26 8.07
N LEU A 86 10.01 -11.59 8.22
CA LEU A 86 9.80 -10.26 7.67
C LEU A 86 9.94 -9.21 8.75
N VAL A 87 10.25 -8.00 8.30
CA VAL A 87 10.25 -6.79 9.12
C VAL A 87 9.09 -5.91 8.69
N ILE A 88 8.30 -5.44 9.66
CA ILE A 88 7.33 -4.35 9.44
C ILE A 88 8.04 -3.01 9.61
N CYS A 89 7.94 -2.20 8.56
CA CYS A 89 8.48 -0.85 8.50
C CYS A 89 7.31 0.14 8.59
N VAL A 90 7.11 0.75 9.77
CA VAL A 90 6.06 1.75 10.01
C VAL A 90 6.57 3.15 9.72
N MET A 91 5.85 3.91 8.91
CA MET A 91 6.27 5.20 8.38
C MET A 91 5.53 6.34 9.07
N SER A 92 6.11 6.89 10.13
CA SER A 92 5.49 7.99 10.90
C SER A 92 5.18 9.22 10.05
N TRP A 93 6.05 9.58 9.10
CA TRP A 93 5.86 10.74 8.22
C TRP A 93 4.60 10.65 7.34
N VAL A 94 4.04 9.46 7.15
CA VAL A 94 2.81 9.27 6.38
C VAL A 94 1.60 9.78 7.17
N ARG A 95 1.62 9.71 8.51
CA ARG A 95 0.59 10.32 9.37
C ARG A 95 0.56 11.82 9.24
N ASP A 96 1.72 12.43 9.02
CA ASP A 96 1.83 13.86 8.79
C ASP A 96 1.20 14.28 7.46
N LEU A 97 0.72 13.35 6.62
CA LEU A 97 -0.03 13.67 5.41
C LEU A 97 -1.53 13.85 5.66
N VAL A 98 -2.04 13.39 6.81
CA VAL A 98 -3.45 13.57 7.17
C VAL A 98 -3.79 15.05 7.22
N GLY A 99 -4.95 15.41 6.66
CA GLY A 99 -5.46 16.78 6.62
C GLY A 99 -5.79 17.25 5.20
N SER A 100 -5.96 18.57 5.08
CA SER A 100 -6.35 19.23 3.84
C SER A 100 -5.13 19.66 3.03
N TRP A 101 -5.24 19.55 1.72
CA TRP A 101 -4.22 19.87 0.74
C TRP A 101 -4.86 20.61 -0.44
N GLU A 102 -4.16 21.62 -0.96
CA GLU A 102 -4.63 22.36 -2.12
C GLU A 102 -3.53 22.48 -3.18
N PRO A 103 -3.91 22.50 -4.48
CA PRO A 103 -3.00 22.87 -5.55
C PRO A 103 -2.33 24.21 -5.28
N ALA A 104 -1.02 24.27 -5.53
CA ALA A 104 -0.30 25.52 -5.58
C ALA A 104 -0.97 26.46 -6.61
N ARG A 105 -0.89 27.77 -6.37
CA ARG A 105 -1.59 28.78 -7.18
C ARG A 105 -1.22 28.74 -8.65
N GLU A 106 0.00 28.29 -8.94
CA GLU A 106 0.59 28.10 -10.26
C GLU A 106 0.07 26.87 -11.00
N ASP A 107 -0.29 25.78 -10.30
CA ASP A 107 -0.66 24.51 -10.92
C ASP A 107 -2.16 24.36 -11.20
N ARG A 108 -3.02 25.09 -10.45
CA ARG A 108 -4.49 25.17 -10.63
C ARG A 108 -5.17 23.86 -11.07
N SER A 109 -4.78 22.73 -10.47
CA SER A 109 -5.30 21.43 -10.83
C SER A 109 -6.70 21.23 -10.27
N GLU A 110 -7.73 21.36 -11.11
CA GLU A 110 -9.12 21.09 -10.71
C GLU A 110 -9.32 19.67 -10.19
N TRP A 111 -8.53 18.71 -10.66
CA TRP A 111 -8.59 17.33 -10.17
C TRP A 111 -8.20 17.26 -8.69
N MET A 112 -7.12 17.94 -8.31
CA MET A 112 -6.55 17.87 -6.96
C MET A 112 -7.16 18.89 -5.99
N ALA A 113 -8.07 19.73 -6.46
CA ALA A 113 -8.75 20.73 -5.63
C ALA A 113 -9.52 20.05 -4.47
N GLY A 114 -9.43 20.63 -3.28
CA GLY A 114 -10.10 20.10 -2.10
C GLY A 114 -9.62 18.71 -1.68
N LEU A 115 -8.34 18.38 -1.93
CA LEU A 115 -7.78 17.11 -1.50
C LEU A 115 -7.81 17.05 0.04
N LYS A 116 -8.34 15.97 0.59
CA LYS A 116 -8.29 15.69 2.02
C LYS A 116 -7.95 14.22 2.24
N ILE A 117 -6.87 13.98 2.99
CA ILE A 117 -6.42 12.64 3.40
C ILE A 117 -6.93 12.41 4.82
N ALA A 118 -7.61 11.29 5.04
CA ALA A 118 -8.15 10.88 6.34
C ALA A 118 -7.13 10.01 7.11
N GLU A 119 -7.38 9.81 8.41
CA GLU A 119 -6.52 9.04 9.32
C GLU A 119 -6.40 7.56 8.95
N ASP A 120 -7.34 7.03 8.18
CA ASP A 120 -7.32 5.66 7.66
C ASP A 120 -6.60 5.54 6.30
N GLY A 121 -6.03 6.64 5.81
CA GLY A 121 -5.32 6.71 4.54
C GLY A 121 -6.24 6.80 3.32
N THR A 122 -7.56 6.86 3.50
CA THR A 122 -8.47 7.22 2.41
C THR A 122 -8.31 8.69 2.05
N PHE A 123 -8.65 9.05 0.82
CA PHE A 123 -8.68 10.46 0.42
C PHE A 123 -9.90 10.79 -0.41
N VAL A 124 -10.30 12.05 -0.32
CA VAL A 124 -11.29 12.68 -1.18
C VAL A 124 -10.63 13.82 -1.96
N CYS A 125 -11.05 14.09 -3.18
CA CYS A 125 -10.55 15.21 -3.97
C CYS A 125 -11.57 15.67 -5.02
N LYS A 126 -11.17 16.59 -5.91
CA LYS A 126 -12.04 17.26 -6.87
C LYS A 126 -13.27 17.86 -6.17
N SER A 127 -13.00 18.53 -5.05
CA SER A 127 -14.00 19.13 -4.15
C SER A 127 -15.07 18.12 -3.69
N GLY A 128 -14.66 16.88 -3.41
CA GLY A 128 -15.54 15.81 -2.92
C GLY A 128 -16.21 14.97 -4.01
N CYS A 129 -15.96 15.25 -5.30
CA CYS A 129 -16.47 14.40 -6.38
C CYS A 129 -15.82 13.00 -6.40
N ILE A 130 -14.59 12.89 -5.90
CA ILE A 130 -13.87 11.62 -5.78
C ILE A 130 -13.79 11.29 -4.30
N THR A 131 -14.28 10.12 -3.92
CA THR A 131 -14.36 9.66 -2.51
C THR A 131 -13.84 8.24 -2.30
N ASP A 132 -13.35 7.60 -3.36
CA ASP A 132 -12.86 6.23 -3.40
C ASP A 132 -11.32 6.19 -3.46
N GLY A 133 -10.65 7.23 -2.96
CA GLY A 133 -9.20 7.37 -2.99
C GLY A 133 -8.51 6.66 -1.82
N VAL A 134 -7.33 6.10 -2.07
CA VAL A 134 -6.45 5.52 -1.05
C VAL A 134 -5.01 5.98 -1.27
N LEU A 135 -4.36 6.36 -0.19
CA LEU A 135 -2.92 6.63 -0.14
C LEU A 135 -2.16 5.31 -0.02
N ARG A 136 -1.07 5.18 -0.76
CA ARG A 136 -0.14 4.06 -0.61
C ARG A 136 1.32 4.52 -0.66
N VAL A 137 2.17 3.98 0.19
CA VAL A 137 3.62 4.27 0.16
C VAL A 137 4.28 3.44 -0.94
N LEU A 138 5.08 4.08 -1.79
CA LEU A 138 5.88 3.43 -2.83
C LEU A 138 7.36 3.34 -2.45
N SER A 139 7.91 4.36 -1.82
CA SER A 139 9.30 4.38 -1.39
C SER A 139 9.48 5.19 -0.11
N VAL A 140 10.10 4.57 0.88
CA VAL A 140 10.40 5.20 2.17
C VAL A 140 11.53 6.21 2.03
N SER A 141 12.65 5.79 1.43
CA SER A 141 13.86 6.61 1.31
C SER A 141 13.64 7.86 0.46
N GLN A 142 12.73 7.78 -0.52
CA GLN A 142 12.38 8.90 -1.40
C GLN A 142 11.11 9.65 -0.96
N ARG A 143 10.47 9.24 0.14
CA ARG A 143 9.15 9.75 0.58
C ARG A 143 8.13 9.80 -0.56
N GLN A 144 8.06 8.70 -1.31
CA GLN A 144 7.20 8.58 -2.46
C GLN A 144 5.90 7.88 -2.09
N ILE A 145 4.77 8.49 -2.46
CA ILE A 145 3.42 7.94 -2.28
C ILE A 145 2.69 7.86 -3.63
N ASN A 146 1.62 7.07 -3.65
CA ASN A 146 0.63 7.02 -4.70
C ASN A 146 -0.74 7.38 -4.12
N LEU A 147 -1.42 8.37 -4.71
CA LEU A 147 -2.83 8.63 -4.49
C LEU A 147 -3.60 7.95 -5.62
N LYS A 148 -4.21 6.80 -5.31
CA LYS A 148 -4.90 5.95 -6.28
C LYS A 148 -6.36 5.76 -5.90
N ARG A 149 -7.26 5.77 -6.89
CA ARG A 149 -8.67 5.39 -6.68
C ARG A 149 -8.82 3.87 -6.61
N THR A 150 -9.88 3.36 -5.98
CA THR A 150 -10.18 1.92 -5.92
C THR A 150 -11.02 1.39 -7.08
N CYS A 151 -11.47 2.25 -7.99
CA CYS A 151 -12.23 1.82 -9.18
C CYS A 151 -11.34 1.07 -10.19
N VAL A 152 -11.95 0.41 -11.18
CA VAL A 152 -11.24 -0.21 -12.30
C VAL A 152 -10.53 0.85 -13.13
N ASP A 153 -9.32 0.55 -13.60
CA ASP A 153 -8.42 1.42 -14.37
C ASP A 153 -8.25 2.84 -13.80
N PRO A 154 -7.88 2.99 -12.51
CA PRO A 154 -7.73 4.29 -11.92
C PRO A 154 -6.38 4.89 -12.32
N ASN A 155 -6.34 6.22 -12.50
CA ASN A 155 -5.09 6.93 -12.71
C ASN A 155 -4.19 6.80 -11.48
N ASP A 156 -2.88 6.67 -11.72
CA ASP A 156 -1.86 6.65 -10.67
C ASP A 156 -1.27 8.05 -10.55
N HIS A 157 -1.42 8.63 -9.36
CA HIS A 157 -0.87 9.94 -9.04
C HIS A 157 0.27 9.76 -8.05
N VAL A 158 1.49 9.76 -8.56
CA VAL A 158 2.69 9.54 -7.77
C VAL A 158 3.24 10.87 -7.29
N PHE A 159 3.46 11.00 -5.98
CA PHE A 159 3.97 12.21 -5.34
C PHE A 159 5.27 11.92 -4.59
N LEU A 160 6.17 12.90 -4.61
CA LEU A 160 7.30 13.03 -3.70
C LEU A 160 6.93 14.06 -2.64
N VAL A 161 6.95 13.65 -1.38
CA VAL A 161 6.69 14.52 -0.23
C VAL A 161 8.00 15.14 0.23
N ASP A 162 8.00 16.43 0.50
CA ASP A 162 9.16 17.10 1.06
C ASP A 162 9.49 16.61 2.48
N GLU A 163 10.65 17.01 2.99
CA GLU A 163 11.11 16.59 4.33
C GLU A 163 10.21 17.12 5.46
N GLN A 164 9.55 18.26 5.23
CA GLN A 164 8.69 18.91 6.23
C GLN A 164 7.25 18.37 6.22
N GLY A 165 6.87 17.58 5.20
CA GLY A 165 5.49 17.11 5.03
C GLY A 165 4.49 18.21 4.67
N GLY A 166 4.98 19.39 4.26
CA GLY A 166 4.15 20.56 3.96
C GLY A 166 3.88 20.74 2.47
N VAL A 167 4.72 20.14 1.62
CA VAL A 167 4.60 20.22 0.16
C VAL A 167 4.79 18.83 -0.43
N MET A 168 3.97 18.50 -1.42
CA MET A 168 4.20 17.32 -2.26
C MET A 168 4.13 17.67 -3.74
N LYS A 169 5.08 17.15 -4.50
CA LYS A 169 5.18 17.32 -5.96
C LYS A 169 4.91 15.99 -6.63
N GLY A 170 3.95 15.94 -7.52
CA GLY A 170 3.54 14.70 -8.15
C GLY A 170 3.24 14.82 -9.62
N ARG A 171 2.90 13.68 -10.19
CA ARG A 171 2.50 13.54 -11.58
C ARG A 171 1.49 12.42 -11.75
N CYS A 172 0.60 12.59 -12.72
CA CYS A 172 -0.21 11.51 -13.25
C CYS A 172 0.65 10.68 -14.19
N THR A 173 0.79 9.38 -13.96
CA THR A 173 1.63 8.51 -14.82
C THR A 173 1.02 8.32 -16.20
N GLN A 174 -0.31 8.39 -16.31
CA GLN A 174 -1.04 8.21 -17.57
C GLN A 174 -1.07 9.47 -18.45
N SER A 175 -1.33 10.65 -17.87
CA SER A 175 -1.43 11.89 -18.64
C SER A 175 -0.15 12.72 -18.67
N GLY A 176 0.82 12.42 -17.79
CA GLY A 176 2.04 13.21 -17.63
C GLY A 176 1.85 14.56 -16.93
N GLN A 177 0.61 14.91 -16.56
CA GLN A 177 0.31 16.17 -15.87
C GLN A 177 1.00 16.20 -14.51
N THR A 178 1.63 17.33 -14.17
CA THR A 178 2.30 17.53 -12.88
C THR A 178 1.44 18.35 -11.92
N TYR A 179 1.72 18.18 -10.63
CA TYR A 179 1.01 18.83 -9.54
C TYR A 179 1.98 19.22 -8.43
N THR A 180 1.76 20.37 -7.82
CA THR A 180 2.34 20.79 -6.55
C THR A 180 1.18 21.02 -5.60
N LEU A 181 1.19 20.32 -4.48
CA LEU A 181 0.16 20.43 -3.45
C LEU A 181 0.80 20.95 -2.17
N THR A 182 0.09 21.85 -1.51
CA THR A 182 0.51 22.47 -0.24
C THR A 182 -0.48 22.09 0.85
N LYS A 183 0.06 21.66 1.99
CA LYS A 183 -0.76 21.32 3.15
C LYS A 183 -1.39 22.59 3.71
N GLN A 184 -2.69 22.52 3.99
CA GLN A 184 -3.42 23.63 4.59
C GLN A 184 -3.30 23.58 6.13
N PRO A 185 -3.31 24.74 6.80
CA PRO A 185 -3.28 24.83 8.26
C PRO A 185 -4.45 24.12 8.95
#